data_AF-A0A2T7TRH3-F1
#
_entry.id   AF-A0A2T7TRH3-F1
#
_cell.length_a   1.000
_cell.length_b   1.000
_cell.length_c   1.000
_cell.angle_alpha   90.00
_cell.angle_beta   90.00
_cell.angle_gamma   90.00
#
_symmetry.space_group_name_H-M   'P 1'
#
loop_
_entity.id
_entity.type
_entity.pdbx_description
1 polymer ?
#
loop_
_entity_poly.entity_id
_entity_poly.type
_entity_poly.pdbx_seq_one_letter_code
_entity_poly.pdbx_strand_id
1 'polypeptide(L)'
;MFVESLQATHGKNGPWAPTVVEQEMILNLFNLPPTWGYYRPSQEGWERWKHTEFYELAKLCVQTSQTLDSDGDTDSLIEKLNPTGYANLPQIAEAEFGPSSPEHFAAQVIDLAGRLDFAREQGFPYVTEALAFGLGRLILARQTKIYAQQSWEAGEKVRAGGRKGAELSNGTPQQRQQRDDAIIEAMAAEHRHGRGKMASYKKIAKIFDVSTASVRRAMKKIAQSS
;
A
#
# COMPACT_ATOMS: atom_id res chain seq x y z
N MET A 1 -43.16 -6.62 -5.19
CA MET A 1 -42.37 -5.51 -4.61
C MET A 1 -41.89 -5.98 -3.25
N PHE A 2 -40.65 -6.49 -3.18
CA PHE A 2 -39.98 -6.75 -1.92
C PHE A 2 -38.55 -6.25 -2.11
N VAL A 3 -38.39 -4.95 -1.89
CA VAL A 3 -37.11 -4.41 -1.44
C VAL A 3 -37.10 -4.67 0.05
N GLU A 4 -36.82 -5.90 0.44
CA GLU A 4 -36.24 -6.12 1.76
C GLU A 4 -34.92 -5.37 1.73
N SER A 5 -34.86 -4.29 2.51
CA SER A 5 -33.71 -3.40 2.53
C SER A 5 -32.47 -4.23 2.83
N LEU A 6 -31.39 -3.98 2.10
CA LEU A 6 -30.03 -4.47 2.41
C LEU A 6 -29.62 -4.23 3.88
N GLN A 7 -30.33 -3.36 4.60
CA GLN A 7 -30.19 -3.14 6.03
C GLN A 7 -30.72 -4.28 6.91
N ALA A 8 -31.72 -5.06 6.48
CA ALA A 8 -32.27 -6.17 7.26
C ALA A 8 -31.34 -7.40 7.30
N THR A 9 -30.52 -7.60 6.26
CA THR A 9 -29.44 -8.59 6.24
C THR A 9 -28.18 -8.13 6.98
N HIS A 10 -28.01 -6.83 7.26
CA HIS A 10 -26.89 -6.29 8.03
C HIS A 10 -27.02 -6.46 9.55
N GLY A 11 -28.16 -6.91 10.07
CA GLY A 11 -28.38 -7.10 11.51
C GLY A 11 -27.56 -8.25 12.15
N LYS A 12 -26.93 -9.11 11.33
CA LYS A 12 -26.14 -10.27 11.82
C LYS A 12 -24.62 -10.14 11.67
N ASN A 13 -24.14 -9.14 10.94
CA ASN A 13 -22.74 -9.06 10.55
C ASN A 13 -22.10 -7.85 11.25
N GLY A 14 -20.94 -8.02 11.87
CA GLY A 14 -20.26 -6.96 12.62
C GLY A 14 -19.90 -5.73 11.76
N PRO A 15 -19.25 -4.69 12.33
CA PRO A 15 -18.93 -3.44 11.63
C PRO A 15 -18.08 -3.60 10.34
N TRP A 16 -17.55 -4.78 10.08
CA TRP A 16 -16.79 -5.16 8.87
C TRP A 16 -17.64 -5.68 7.71
N ALA A 17 -18.95 -5.89 7.87
CA ALA A 17 -19.80 -6.49 6.83
C ALA A 17 -19.70 -5.79 5.46
N PRO A 18 -19.69 -4.44 5.36
CA PRO A 18 -19.52 -3.77 4.08
C PRO A 18 -18.16 -4.08 3.42
N THR A 19 -17.10 -4.13 4.23
CA THR A 19 -15.74 -4.46 3.76
C THR A 19 -15.67 -5.89 3.25
N VAL A 20 -16.34 -6.85 3.92
CA VAL A 20 -16.43 -8.24 3.47
C VAL A 20 -17.08 -8.31 2.09
N VAL A 21 -18.23 -7.67 1.89
CA VAL A 21 -18.90 -7.64 0.58
C VAL A 21 -18.00 -7.08 -0.52
N GLU A 22 -17.28 -5.98 -0.25
CA GLU A 22 -16.31 -5.42 -1.19
C GLU A 22 -15.18 -6.41 -1.52
N GLN A 23 -14.69 -7.16 -0.53
CA GLN A 23 -13.63 -8.15 -0.75
C GLN A 23 -14.14 -9.38 -1.51
N GLU A 24 -15.37 -9.83 -1.26
CA GLU A 24 -16.00 -10.92 -2.03
C GLU A 24 -16.10 -10.56 -3.51
N MET A 25 -16.45 -9.31 -3.82
CA MET A 25 -16.50 -8.83 -5.21
C MET A 25 -15.14 -8.90 -5.89
N ILE A 26 -14.06 -8.56 -5.17
CA ILE A 26 -12.69 -8.68 -5.68
C ILE A 26 -12.37 -10.15 -5.98
N LEU A 27 -12.60 -11.06 -5.04
CA LEU A 27 -12.30 -12.49 -5.26
C LEU A 27 -13.08 -13.09 -6.44
N ASN A 28 -14.37 -12.77 -6.55
CA ASN A 28 -15.20 -13.21 -7.67
C ASN A 28 -14.68 -12.70 -9.03
N LEU A 29 -14.20 -11.45 -9.09
CA LEU A 29 -13.63 -10.87 -10.31
C LEU A 29 -12.41 -11.66 -10.82
N PHE A 30 -11.64 -12.25 -9.90
CA PHE A 30 -10.43 -13.02 -10.20
C PHE A 30 -10.63 -14.53 -10.16
N ASN A 31 -11.89 -15.02 -10.22
CA ASN A 31 -12.24 -16.44 -10.17
C ASN A 31 -11.69 -17.18 -8.93
N LEU A 32 -11.50 -16.46 -7.81
CA LEU A 32 -11.17 -17.05 -6.52
C LEU A 32 -12.45 -17.36 -5.73
N PRO A 33 -12.42 -18.33 -4.80
CA PRO A 33 -13.56 -18.61 -3.93
C PRO A 33 -13.93 -17.37 -3.09
N PRO A 34 -15.21 -16.96 -3.06
CA PRO A 34 -15.63 -15.78 -2.29
C PRO A 34 -15.89 -16.08 -0.80
N THR A 35 -15.61 -17.30 -0.35
CA THR A 35 -15.90 -17.74 1.02
C THR A 35 -14.66 -18.33 1.66
N TRP A 36 -14.64 -18.34 2.99
CA TRP A 36 -13.52 -18.90 3.75
C TRP A 36 -13.52 -20.43 3.71
N GLY A 37 -12.33 -21.02 3.79
CA GLY A 37 -12.16 -22.47 3.85
C GLY A 37 -10.90 -22.97 3.17
N TYR A 38 -10.85 -24.29 2.99
CA TYR A 38 -9.77 -24.99 2.29
C TYR A 38 -10.25 -25.44 0.92
N TYR A 39 -9.45 -25.17 -0.11
CA TYR A 39 -9.79 -25.43 -1.50
C TYR A 39 -8.64 -26.13 -2.22
N ARG A 40 -9.00 -26.83 -3.30
CA ARG A 40 -8.05 -27.35 -4.29
C ARG A 40 -8.54 -27.03 -5.70
N PRO A 41 -7.62 -26.85 -6.67
CA PRO A 41 -8.01 -26.64 -8.06
C PRO A 41 -8.64 -27.92 -8.63
N SER A 42 -9.72 -27.75 -9.40
CA SER A 42 -10.45 -28.79 -10.12
C SER A 42 -10.67 -28.36 -11.58
N GLN A 43 -11.22 -29.25 -12.42
CA GLN A 43 -11.51 -28.93 -13.83
C GLN A 43 -12.61 -27.85 -13.98
N GLU A 44 -13.51 -27.74 -13.00
CA GLU A 44 -14.65 -26.81 -13.02
C GLU A 44 -14.40 -25.54 -12.16
N GLY A 45 -13.21 -25.40 -11.58
CA GLY A 45 -12.84 -24.26 -10.74
C GLY A 45 -12.22 -24.70 -9.41
N TRP A 46 -12.77 -24.21 -8.29
CA TRP A 46 -12.28 -24.51 -6.95
C TRP A 46 -13.20 -25.49 -6.23
N GLU A 47 -12.64 -26.62 -5.78
CA GLU A 47 -13.36 -27.57 -4.95
C GLU A 47 -13.11 -27.25 -3.47
N ARG A 48 -14.17 -26.87 -2.75
CA ARG A 48 -14.12 -26.65 -1.29
C ARG A 48 -14.07 -27.99 -0.57
N TRP A 49 -13.20 -28.11 0.42
CA TRP A 49 -13.14 -29.30 1.24
C TRP A 49 -14.39 -29.46 2.10
N LYS A 50 -15.00 -30.67 2.03
CA LYS A 50 -16.30 -31.00 2.64
C LYS A 50 -16.34 -30.88 4.17
N HIS A 51 -15.19 -30.94 4.85
CA HIS A 51 -15.11 -30.92 6.31
C HIS A 51 -14.34 -29.70 6.85
N THR A 52 -14.35 -28.61 6.09
CA THR A 52 -13.69 -27.34 6.46
C THR A 52 -14.08 -26.88 7.87
N GLU A 53 -15.38 -26.88 8.18
CA GLU A 53 -15.90 -26.41 9.46
C GLU A 53 -15.45 -27.30 10.62
N PHE A 54 -15.40 -28.63 10.43
CA PHE A 54 -14.93 -29.56 11.45
C PHE A 54 -13.45 -29.35 11.79
N TYR A 55 -12.63 -29.07 10.78
CA TYR A 55 -11.22 -28.78 10.99
C TYR A 55 -10.99 -27.44 11.67
N GLU A 56 -11.73 -26.40 11.28
CA GLU A 56 -11.65 -25.13 11.98
C GLU A 56 -12.12 -25.29 13.42
N LEU A 57 -13.19 -26.05 13.70
CA LEU A 57 -13.61 -26.34 15.06
C LEU A 57 -12.49 -27.00 15.86
N ALA A 58 -11.87 -28.05 15.31
CA ALA A 58 -10.75 -28.74 15.96
C ALA A 58 -9.58 -27.78 16.23
N LYS A 59 -9.21 -26.94 15.26
CA LYS A 59 -8.19 -25.89 15.42
C LYS A 59 -8.54 -24.90 16.53
N LEU A 60 -9.77 -24.42 16.56
CA LEU A 60 -10.22 -23.46 17.56
C LEU A 60 -10.19 -24.08 18.97
N CYS A 61 -10.62 -25.34 19.11
CA CYS A 61 -10.51 -26.07 20.37
C CYS A 61 -9.07 -26.16 20.89
N VAL A 62 -8.09 -26.40 20.02
CA VAL A 62 -6.67 -26.39 20.41
C VAL A 62 -6.22 -24.99 20.82
N GLN A 63 -6.62 -23.95 20.09
CA GLN A 63 -6.29 -22.56 20.41
C GLN A 63 -6.87 -22.12 21.77
N THR A 64 -8.09 -22.57 22.12
CA THR A 64 -8.69 -22.26 23.42
C THR A 64 -8.14 -23.11 24.56
N SER A 65 -7.64 -24.31 24.27
CA SER A 65 -7.18 -25.27 25.28
C SER A 65 -5.69 -25.16 25.60
N GLN A 66 -5.00 -24.10 25.16
CA GLN A 66 -3.60 -23.83 25.51
C GLN A 66 -3.34 -23.63 27.03
N THR A 67 -4.35 -23.83 27.90
CA THR A 67 -4.21 -23.94 29.35
C THR A 67 -4.64 -25.31 29.95
N LEU A 68 -4.26 -26.42 29.31
CA LEU A 68 -4.28 -27.81 29.85
C LEU A 68 -5.60 -28.59 29.73
N ASP A 69 -5.55 -29.62 28.88
CA ASP A 69 -5.82 -30.98 29.34
C ASP A 69 -4.80 -31.90 28.65
N SER A 70 -3.91 -32.54 29.41
CA SER A 70 -2.86 -33.42 28.86
C SER A 70 -3.40 -34.69 28.20
N ASP A 71 -4.68 -34.98 28.43
CA ASP A 71 -5.31 -36.25 28.06
C ASP A 71 -6.28 -36.08 26.86
N GLY A 72 -6.43 -34.86 26.34
CA GLY A 72 -7.24 -34.59 25.17
C GLY A 72 -6.46 -34.85 23.88
N ASP A 73 -6.80 -35.93 23.16
CA ASP A 73 -6.23 -36.33 21.85
C ASP A 73 -6.58 -35.37 20.68
N THR A 74 -6.70 -34.07 20.97
CA THR A 74 -7.15 -33.04 20.02
C THR A 74 -6.07 -32.77 18.96
N ASP A 75 -4.79 -32.82 19.35
CA ASP A 75 -3.68 -32.67 18.40
C ASP A 75 -3.69 -33.79 17.34
N SER A 76 -3.95 -35.06 17.74
CA SER A 76 -4.07 -36.13 16.74
C SER A 76 -5.35 -36.02 15.92
N LEU A 77 -6.44 -35.47 16.47
CA LEU A 77 -7.64 -35.18 15.69
C LEU A 77 -7.36 -34.13 14.61
N ILE A 78 -6.61 -33.06 14.91
CA ILE A 78 -6.18 -32.08 13.89
C ILE A 78 -5.30 -32.73 12.84
N GLU A 79 -4.34 -33.58 13.24
CA GLU A 79 -3.49 -34.30 12.29
C GLU A 79 -4.30 -35.21 11.37
N LYS A 80 -5.29 -35.94 11.93
CA LYS A 80 -6.23 -36.78 11.16
C LYS A 80 -7.11 -35.96 10.22
N LEU A 81 -7.49 -34.74 10.63
CA LEU A 81 -8.32 -33.84 9.85
C LEU A 81 -7.50 -32.97 8.88
N ASN A 82 -6.16 -33.02 8.89
CA ASN A 82 -5.33 -32.18 8.03
C ASN A 82 -5.67 -32.43 6.55
N PRO A 83 -6.23 -31.44 5.83
CA PRO A 83 -6.73 -31.68 4.48
C PRO A 83 -5.56 -31.74 3.50
N THR A 84 -5.10 -32.96 3.20
CA THR A 84 -4.00 -33.20 2.26
C THR A 84 -4.36 -32.72 0.85
N GLY A 85 -3.50 -31.87 0.28
CA GLY A 85 -3.68 -31.32 -1.07
C GLY A 85 -4.69 -30.18 -1.18
N TYR A 86 -5.24 -29.67 -0.06
CA TYR A 86 -6.02 -28.45 -0.03
C TYR A 86 -5.22 -27.32 0.63
N ALA A 87 -5.43 -26.09 0.19
CA ALA A 87 -4.83 -24.89 0.76
C ALA A 87 -5.93 -23.94 1.22
N ASN A 88 -5.67 -23.13 2.25
CA ASN A 88 -6.65 -22.11 2.65
C ASN A 88 -6.71 -20.98 1.61
N LEU A 89 -7.82 -20.23 1.60
CA LEU A 89 -8.04 -19.16 0.64
C LEU A 89 -6.88 -18.12 0.57
N PRO A 90 -6.31 -17.63 1.69
CA PRO A 90 -5.14 -16.75 1.65
C PRO A 90 -3.91 -17.36 0.97
N GLN A 91 -3.58 -18.63 1.26
CA GLN A 91 -2.44 -19.31 0.65
C GLN A 91 -2.60 -19.44 -0.87
N ILE A 92 -3.82 -19.69 -1.33
CA ILE A 92 -4.14 -19.76 -2.76
C ILE A 92 -3.88 -18.40 -3.42
N ALA A 93 -4.45 -17.34 -2.85
CA ALA A 93 -4.31 -15.99 -3.40
C ALA A 93 -2.86 -15.47 -3.34
N GLU A 94 -2.11 -15.80 -2.29
CA GLU A 94 -0.68 -15.48 -2.18
C GLU A 94 0.15 -16.21 -3.25
N ALA A 95 -0.11 -17.50 -3.47
CA ALA A 95 0.62 -18.29 -4.46
C ALA A 95 0.37 -17.80 -5.90
N GLU A 96 -0.84 -17.33 -6.20
CA GLU A 96 -1.23 -16.92 -7.55
C GLU A 96 -0.90 -15.44 -7.85
N PHE A 97 -1.20 -14.52 -6.92
CA PHE A 97 -1.10 -13.07 -7.14
C PHE A 97 0.03 -12.42 -6.33
N GLY A 98 0.62 -13.12 -5.37
CA GLY A 98 1.67 -12.63 -4.49
C GLY A 98 1.16 -11.96 -3.20
N PRO A 99 2.03 -11.77 -2.19
CA PRO A 99 1.63 -11.39 -0.84
C PRO A 99 1.15 -9.94 -0.68
N SER A 100 1.45 -9.06 -1.65
CA SER A 100 1.07 -7.63 -1.61
C SER A 100 -0.14 -7.29 -2.49
N SER A 101 -0.74 -8.30 -3.11
CA SER A 101 -1.81 -8.15 -4.08
C SER A 101 -3.16 -7.78 -3.41
N PRO A 102 -4.06 -7.07 -4.10
CA PRO A 102 -5.43 -6.85 -3.64
C PRO A 102 -6.19 -8.16 -3.36
N GLU A 103 -5.95 -9.20 -4.15
CA GLU A 103 -6.61 -10.50 -4.08
C GLU A 103 -6.19 -11.25 -2.81
N HIS A 104 -4.89 -11.24 -2.48
CA HIS A 104 -4.41 -11.80 -1.23
C HIS A 104 -4.97 -11.04 -0.02
N PHE A 105 -5.02 -9.71 -0.07
CA PHE A 105 -5.64 -8.92 0.99
C PHE A 105 -7.13 -9.26 1.15
N ALA A 106 -7.87 -9.34 0.05
CA ALA A 106 -9.28 -9.72 0.05
C ALA A 106 -9.47 -11.11 0.67
N ALA A 107 -8.66 -12.08 0.25
CA ALA A 107 -8.65 -13.44 0.79
C ALA A 107 -8.40 -13.49 2.30
N GLN A 108 -7.44 -12.70 2.81
CA GLN A 108 -7.16 -12.59 4.25
C GLN A 108 -8.33 -12.01 5.04
N VAL A 109 -9.01 -10.99 4.51
CA VAL A 109 -10.19 -10.39 5.14
C VAL A 109 -11.34 -11.40 5.19
N ILE A 110 -11.62 -12.09 4.09
CA ILE A 110 -12.68 -13.12 4.03
C ILE A 110 -12.39 -14.28 4.98
N ASP A 111 -11.15 -14.78 5.00
CA ASP A 111 -10.75 -15.89 5.87
C ASP A 111 -10.87 -15.50 7.36
N LEU A 112 -10.37 -14.32 7.75
CA LEU A 112 -10.48 -13.86 9.14
C LEU A 112 -11.92 -13.56 9.56
N ALA A 113 -12.72 -12.92 8.72
CA ALA A 113 -14.13 -12.64 9.01
C ALA A 113 -14.93 -13.94 9.14
N GLY A 114 -14.69 -14.88 8.22
CA GLY A 114 -15.31 -16.20 8.24
C GLY A 114 -14.97 -17.02 9.50
N ARG A 115 -13.69 -17.11 9.85
CA ARG A 115 -13.24 -17.76 11.10
C ARG A 115 -13.80 -17.06 12.33
N LEU A 116 -13.92 -15.73 12.30
CA LEU A 116 -14.46 -14.94 13.40
C LEU A 116 -15.94 -15.23 13.64
N ASP A 117 -16.75 -15.24 12.58
CA ASP A 117 -18.17 -15.58 12.68
C ASP A 117 -18.35 -17.04 13.13
N PHE A 118 -17.54 -17.95 12.60
CA PHE A 118 -17.52 -19.34 13.06
C PHE A 118 -17.15 -19.46 14.54
N ALA A 119 -16.08 -18.80 15.00
CA ALA A 119 -15.67 -18.81 16.41
C ALA A 119 -16.74 -18.26 17.35
N ARG A 120 -17.50 -17.26 16.91
CA ARG A 120 -18.64 -16.70 17.65
C ARG A 120 -19.77 -17.68 17.79
N GLU A 121 -20.15 -18.32 16.69
CA GLU A 121 -21.20 -19.34 16.67
C GLU A 121 -20.86 -20.52 17.59
N GLN A 122 -19.59 -20.90 17.64
CA GLN A 122 -19.11 -21.97 18.52
C GLN A 122 -18.86 -21.51 19.97
N GLY A 123 -18.99 -20.22 20.28
CA GLY A 123 -18.89 -19.69 21.64
C GLY A 123 -17.46 -19.61 22.20
N PHE A 124 -16.47 -19.30 21.36
CA PHE A 124 -15.07 -19.13 21.78
C PHE A 124 -14.69 -17.64 21.95
N PRO A 125 -14.87 -17.03 23.14
CA PRO A 125 -14.73 -15.58 23.32
C PRO A 125 -13.31 -15.07 23.09
N TYR A 126 -12.29 -15.77 23.62
CA TYR A 126 -10.89 -15.34 23.49
C TYR A 126 -10.37 -15.44 22.05
N VAL A 127 -10.74 -16.49 21.33
CA VAL A 127 -10.44 -16.64 19.90
C VAL A 127 -11.16 -15.57 19.09
N THR A 128 -12.43 -15.33 19.38
CA THR A 128 -13.23 -14.27 18.74
C THR A 128 -12.56 -12.92 18.89
N GLU A 129 -12.11 -12.58 20.11
CA GLU A 129 -11.39 -11.33 20.39
C GLU A 129 -10.09 -11.26 19.58
N ALA A 130 -9.26 -12.30 19.61
CA ALA A 130 -8.00 -12.35 18.88
C ALA A 130 -8.20 -12.19 17.35
N LEU A 131 -9.20 -12.88 16.78
CA LEU A 131 -9.55 -12.78 15.37
C LEU A 131 -10.08 -11.39 15.01
N ALA A 132 -10.93 -10.80 15.86
CA ALA A 132 -11.43 -9.43 15.66
C ALA A 132 -10.30 -8.39 15.70
N PHE A 133 -9.36 -8.51 16.65
CA PHE A 133 -8.15 -7.68 16.68
C PHE A 133 -7.27 -7.89 15.46
N GLY A 134 -7.08 -9.13 15.02
CA GLY A 134 -6.33 -9.49 13.82
C GLY A 134 -6.91 -8.84 12.56
N LEU A 135 -8.22 -8.93 12.39
CA LEU A 135 -8.96 -8.30 11.28
C LEU A 135 -8.85 -6.77 11.33
N GLY A 136 -9.03 -6.17 12.52
CA GLY A 136 -8.88 -4.73 12.72
C GLY A 136 -7.47 -4.24 12.37
N ARG A 137 -6.43 -4.97 12.81
CA ARG A 137 -5.03 -4.67 12.50
C ARG A 137 -4.74 -4.75 11.00
N LEU A 138 -5.28 -5.77 10.33
CA LEU A 138 -5.11 -5.97 8.88
C LEU A 138 -5.72 -4.79 8.09
N ILE A 139 -6.96 -4.42 8.40
CA ILE A 139 -7.66 -3.31 7.75
C ILE A 139 -6.92 -1.99 8.02
N LEU A 140 -6.54 -1.73 9.28
CA LEU A 140 -5.82 -0.52 9.66
C LEU A 140 -4.49 -0.39 8.90
N ALA A 141 -3.69 -1.46 8.85
CA ALA A 141 -2.42 -1.45 8.13
C ALA A 141 -2.61 -1.10 6.64
N ARG A 142 -3.67 -1.62 6.01
CA ARG A 142 -4.00 -1.28 4.61
C ARG A 142 -4.41 0.17 4.47
N GLN A 143 -5.28 0.68 5.34
CA GLN A 143 -5.72 2.08 5.31
C GLN A 143 -4.54 3.05 5.50
N THR A 144 -3.65 2.77 6.46
CA THR A 144 -2.44 3.59 6.68
C THR A 144 -1.56 3.63 5.44
N LYS A 145 -1.38 2.49 4.75
CA LYS A 145 -0.62 2.44 3.48
C LYS A 145 -1.27 3.30 2.39
N ILE A 146 -2.60 3.24 2.25
CA ILE A 146 -3.35 4.05 1.28
C ILE A 146 -3.18 5.55 1.59
N TYR A 147 -3.36 5.96 2.84
CA TYR A 147 -3.19 7.35 3.26
C TYR A 147 -1.75 7.86 3.04
N ALA A 148 -0.75 7.04 3.35
CA ALA A 148 0.65 7.37 3.11
C ALA A 148 0.94 7.55 1.61
N GLN A 149 0.40 6.67 0.76
CA GLN A 149 0.54 6.76 -0.68
C GLN A 149 -0.12 8.03 -1.23
N GLN A 150 -1.36 8.33 -0.84
CA GLN A 150 -2.06 9.55 -1.26
C GLN A 150 -1.29 10.81 -0.85
N SER A 151 -0.74 10.84 0.36
CA SER A 151 0.07 11.95 0.86
C SER A 151 1.34 12.11 0.05
N TRP A 152 2.01 11.00 -0.29
CA TRP A 152 3.20 11.01 -1.12
C TRP A 152 2.92 11.52 -2.54
N GLU A 153 1.85 11.03 -3.18
CA GLU A 153 1.42 11.47 -4.52
C GLU A 153 1.05 12.96 -4.55
N ALA A 154 0.35 13.45 -3.51
CA ALA A 154 0.07 14.87 -3.35
C ALA A 154 1.37 15.68 -3.24
N GLY A 155 2.33 15.20 -2.44
CA GLY A 155 3.65 15.82 -2.32
C GLY A 155 4.45 15.85 -3.63
N GLU A 156 4.40 14.79 -4.43
CA GLU A 156 4.99 14.75 -5.79
C GLU A 156 4.34 15.80 -6.71
N LYS A 157 3.01 15.91 -6.70
CA LYS A 157 2.28 16.91 -7.49
C LYS A 157 2.67 18.33 -7.10
N VAL A 158 2.78 18.62 -5.80
CA VAL A 158 3.24 19.93 -5.30
C VAL A 158 4.67 20.22 -5.74
N ARG A 159 5.58 19.24 -5.64
CA ARG A 159 6.98 19.41 -6.11
C ARG A 159 7.07 19.61 -7.62
N ALA A 160 6.27 18.88 -8.40
CA ALA A 160 6.18 19.08 -9.85
C ALA A 160 5.64 20.48 -10.20
N GLY A 161 4.58 20.92 -9.52
CA GLY A 161 4.03 22.27 -9.66
C GLY A 161 5.03 23.36 -9.29
N GLY A 162 5.75 23.18 -8.19
CA GLY A 162 6.82 24.09 -7.76
C GLY A 162 7.97 24.17 -8.77
N ARG A 163 8.40 23.03 -9.33
CA ARG A 163 9.40 22.98 -10.43
C ARG A 163 8.90 23.75 -11.65
N LYS A 164 7.67 23.51 -12.09
CA LYS A 164 7.05 24.21 -13.23
C LYS A 164 6.92 25.71 -12.98
N GLY A 165 6.52 26.14 -11.78
CA GLY A 165 6.47 27.55 -11.39
C GLY A 165 7.85 28.21 -11.38
N ALA A 166 8.87 27.49 -10.90
CA ALA A 166 10.25 27.96 -10.94
C ALA A 166 10.79 28.06 -12.37
N GLU A 167 10.43 27.15 -13.26
CA GLU A 167 10.75 27.20 -14.69
C GLU A 167 10.07 28.36 -15.40
N LEU A 168 8.78 28.63 -15.12
CA LEU A 168 8.07 29.79 -15.67
C LEU A 168 8.71 31.11 -15.20
N SER A 169 9.13 31.19 -13.93
CA SER A 169 9.67 32.42 -13.35
C SER A 169 11.14 32.67 -13.70
N ASN A 170 11.95 31.61 -13.80
CA ASN A 170 13.42 31.71 -13.92
C ASN A 170 13.98 31.13 -15.22
N GLY A 171 13.13 30.58 -16.09
CA GLY A 171 13.50 29.83 -17.28
C GLY A 171 13.80 28.36 -17.00
N THR A 172 13.78 27.55 -18.06
CA THR A 172 14.14 26.11 -17.99
C THR A 172 15.60 25.95 -17.53
N PRO A 173 16.00 24.78 -17.01
CA PRO A 173 17.40 24.53 -16.64
C PRO A 173 18.39 24.83 -17.77
N GLN A 174 18.02 24.53 -19.02
CA GLN A 174 18.82 24.80 -20.22
C GLN A 174 18.94 26.30 -20.49
N GLN A 175 17.85 27.06 -20.41
CA GLN A 175 17.86 28.52 -20.55
C GLN A 175 18.67 29.20 -19.45
N ARG A 176 18.59 28.69 -18.21
CA ARG A 176 19.42 29.17 -17.10
C ARG A 176 20.90 28.88 -17.34
N GLN A 177 21.24 27.70 -17.87
CA GLN A 177 22.60 27.35 -18.21
C GLN A 177 23.15 28.25 -19.34
N GLN A 178 22.40 28.43 -20.43
CA GLN A 178 22.78 29.33 -21.53
C GLN A 178 23.00 30.77 -21.04
N ARG A 179 22.14 31.26 -20.13
CA ARG A 179 22.31 32.58 -19.53
C ARG A 179 23.55 32.66 -18.65
N ASP A 180 23.81 31.64 -17.83
CA ASP A 180 25.00 31.57 -16.99
C ASP A 180 26.27 31.56 -17.87
N ASP A 181 26.29 30.77 -18.96
CA ASP A 181 27.41 30.68 -19.91
C ASP A 181 27.67 32.03 -20.62
N ALA A 182 26.62 32.73 -21.05
CA ALA A 182 26.73 34.06 -21.65
C ALA A 182 27.25 35.12 -20.65
N ILE A 183 26.82 35.04 -19.38
CA ILE A 183 27.32 35.90 -18.31
C ILE A 183 28.81 35.65 -18.07
N ILE A 184 29.24 34.39 -18.09
CA ILE A 184 30.63 33.97 -17.92
C ILE A 184 31.50 34.53 -19.04
N GLU A 185 31.07 34.39 -20.29
CA GLU A 185 31.80 34.89 -21.46
C GLU A 185 31.96 36.42 -21.39
N ALA A 186 30.88 37.13 -21.05
CA ALA A 186 30.91 38.58 -20.87
C ALA A 186 31.85 39.00 -19.73
N MET A 187 31.88 38.25 -18.61
CA MET A 187 32.80 38.48 -17.50
C MET A 187 34.26 38.29 -17.93
N ALA A 188 34.55 37.25 -18.72
CA ALA A 188 35.90 37.00 -19.25
C ALA A 188 36.36 38.12 -20.19
N ALA A 189 35.47 38.62 -21.06
CA ALA A 189 35.76 39.76 -21.92
C ALA A 189 36.05 41.05 -21.14
N GLU A 190 35.24 41.36 -20.12
CA GLU A 190 35.46 42.54 -19.27
C GLU A 190 36.76 42.47 -18.45
N HIS A 191 37.18 41.27 -18.04
CA HIS A 191 38.47 41.06 -17.38
C HIS A 191 39.68 41.34 -18.31
N ARG A 192 39.58 41.03 -19.61
CA ARG A 192 40.63 41.36 -20.60
C ARG A 192 40.80 42.88 -20.79
N HIS A 193 39.77 43.66 -20.52
CA HIS A 193 39.81 45.13 -20.57
C HIS A 193 40.32 45.79 -19.28
N GLY A 194 40.84 45.01 -18.31
CA GLY A 194 41.49 45.53 -17.11
C GLY A 194 40.56 46.23 -16.11
N ARG A 195 39.24 46.06 -16.22
CA ARG A 195 38.29 46.67 -15.28
C ARG A 195 38.29 45.94 -13.93
N GLY A 196 38.13 46.70 -12.85
CA GLY A 196 38.02 46.17 -11.50
C GLY A 196 36.80 45.23 -11.35
N LYS A 197 37.01 44.10 -10.68
CA LYS A 197 36.04 42.98 -10.54
C LYS A 197 34.61 43.42 -10.17
N MET A 198 34.48 44.37 -9.23
CA MET A 198 33.19 44.89 -8.79
C MET A 198 32.48 45.79 -9.80
N ALA A 199 33.22 46.53 -10.62
CA ALA A 199 32.65 47.33 -11.70
C ALA A 199 32.12 46.42 -12.82
N SER A 200 32.85 45.37 -13.17
CA SER A 200 32.44 44.36 -14.15
C SER A 200 31.16 43.65 -13.73
N TYR A 201 31.03 43.24 -12.46
CA TYR A 201 29.81 42.63 -11.93
C TYR A 201 28.58 43.54 -12.05
N LYS A 202 28.70 44.83 -11.69
CA LYS A 202 27.58 45.79 -11.80
C LYS A 202 27.17 46.02 -13.25
N LYS A 203 28.15 46.12 -14.15
CA LYS A 203 27.92 46.32 -15.59
C LYS A 203 27.19 45.12 -16.21
N ILE A 204 27.69 43.91 -15.96
CA ILE A 204 27.11 42.68 -16.52
C ILE A 204 25.73 42.39 -15.93
N ALA A 205 25.54 42.63 -14.63
CA ALA A 205 24.21 42.59 -14.01
C ALA A 205 23.18 43.48 -14.75
N LYS A 206 23.59 44.69 -15.15
CA LYS A 206 22.73 45.61 -15.91
C LYS A 206 22.47 45.14 -17.35
N ILE A 207 23.46 44.55 -18.02
CA ILE A 207 23.32 44.06 -19.41
C ILE A 207 22.34 42.90 -19.50
N PHE A 208 22.41 41.96 -18.56
CA PHE A 208 21.58 40.75 -18.56
C PHE A 208 20.30 40.89 -17.72
N ASP A 209 20.01 42.10 -17.21
CA ASP A 209 18.89 42.40 -16.32
C ASP A 209 18.76 41.40 -15.14
N VAL A 210 19.87 41.20 -14.44
CA VAL A 210 19.94 40.30 -13.28
C VAL A 210 20.61 40.97 -12.09
N SER A 211 20.40 40.43 -10.89
CA SER A 211 21.11 40.89 -9.71
C SER A 211 22.63 40.61 -9.81
N THR A 212 23.45 41.47 -9.20
CA THR A 212 24.91 41.22 -9.08
C THR A 212 25.22 39.92 -8.31
N ALA A 213 24.32 39.48 -7.42
CA ALA A 213 24.43 38.20 -6.74
C ALA A 213 24.27 37.02 -7.71
N SER A 214 23.39 37.11 -8.71
CA SER A 214 23.22 36.08 -9.75
C SER A 214 24.49 35.93 -10.58
N VAL A 215 25.12 37.04 -10.98
CA VAL A 215 26.39 37.03 -11.73
C VAL A 215 27.53 36.38 -10.91
N ARG A 216 27.62 36.69 -9.61
CA ARG A 216 28.60 36.03 -8.72
C ARG A 216 28.36 34.52 -8.58
N ARG A 217 27.11 34.08 -8.52
CA ARG A 217 26.77 32.65 -8.46
C ARG A 217 27.18 31.92 -9.73
N ALA A 218 26.92 32.49 -10.90
CA ALA A 218 27.36 31.93 -12.18
C ALA A 218 28.89 31.76 -12.22
N MET A 219 29.64 32.80 -11.84
CA MET A 219 31.10 32.72 -11.77
C MET A 219 31.62 31.72 -10.72
N LYS A 220 30.90 31.52 -9.61
CA LYS A 220 31.29 30.56 -8.56
C LYS A 220 31.13 29.10 -9.03
N LYS A 221 30.15 28.81 -9.91
CA LYS A 221 29.97 27.46 -10.46
C LYS A 221 31.20 26.98 -11.24
N ILE A 222 31.85 27.86 -12.01
CA ILE A 222 33.10 27.54 -12.72
C ILE A 222 34.23 27.16 -11.77
N ALA A 223 34.38 27.93 -10.68
CA ALA A 223 35.44 27.72 -9.70
C ALA A 223 35.28 26.40 -8.91
N GLN A 224 34.15 25.71 -9.06
CA GLN A 224 33.87 24.40 -8.46
C GLN A 224 33.91 23.26 -9.48
N SER A 225 33.89 23.57 -10.78
CA SER A 225 33.97 22.60 -11.89
C SER A 225 35.36 22.55 -12.55
N SER A 226 36.34 23.27 -11.99
CA SER A 226 37.76 23.31 -12.40
C SER A 226 38.62 22.77 -11.27
#